data_AF-A0A2T9X4M4-F1
#
_entry.id   AF-A0A2T9X4M4-F1
#
_cell.length_a   1.000
_cell.length_b   1.000
_cell.length_c   1.000
_cell.angle_alpha   90.00
_cell.angle_beta   90.00
_cell.angle_gamma   90.00
#
_symmetry.space_group_name_H-M   'P 1'
#
loop_
_entity.id
_entity.type
_entity.pdbx_description
1 polymer ?
#
loop_
_entity_poly.entity_id
_entity_poly.type
_entity_poly.pdbx_seq_one_letter_code
_entity_poly.pdbx_strand_id
1 'polypeptide(L)' 'MFLILLYAFLTYEKEREKGKLTMREAIIAILVAKGSATLDYLVERTGYNKNLVLVMLSNMEKEGIISRGWIQYAGKKI' A
#
# COMPACT_ATOMS: atom_id res chain seq x y z
N MET A 1 -13.21 -6.49 -10.85
CA MET A 1 -11.81 -6.04 -11.06
C MET A 1 -11.70 -4.52 -11.24
N PHE A 2 -12.57 -3.88 -12.04
CA PHE A 2 -12.59 -2.42 -12.27
C PHE A 2 -12.81 -1.59 -10.98
N LEU A 3 -13.76 -1.99 -10.13
CA LEU A 3 -14.09 -1.30 -8.88
C LEU A 3 -12.93 -1.19 -7.88
N ILE A 4 -12.03 -2.18 -7.84
CA ILE A 4 -10.90 -2.20 -6.91
C ILE A 4 -9.84 -1.18 -7.35
N LEU A 5 -9.59 -1.10 -8.65
CA LEU A 5 -8.68 -0.10 -9.22
C LEU A 5 -9.23 1.31 -9.02
N LEU A 6 -10.54 1.49 -9.19
CA LEU A 6 -11.20 2.78 -8.94
C LEU A 6 -11.14 3.19 -7.47
N TYR A 7 -11.42 2.27 -6.54
CA TYR A 7 -11.35 2.55 -5.11
C TYR A 7 -9.93 2.91 -4.67
N ALA A 8 -8.94 2.20 -5.21
CA ALA A 8 -7.56 2.43 -4.88
C ALA A 8 -7.02 3.72 -5.55
N PHE A 9 -7.54 4.09 -6.72
CA PHE A 9 -7.31 5.41 -7.34
C PHE A 9 -7.95 6.55 -6.53
N LEU A 10 -9.17 6.39 -6.04
CA LEU A 10 -9.83 7.39 -5.18
C LEU A 10 -9.12 7.54 -3.82
N THR A 11 -8.64 6.43 -3.25
CA THR A 11 -7.83 6.44 -2.02
C THR A 11 -6.49 7.15 -2.27
N TYR A 12 -5.87 6.90 -3.42
CA TYR A 12 -4.67 7.61 -3.84
C TYR A 12 -4.91 9.10 -4.01
N GLU A 13 -5.93 9.53 -4.75
CA GLU A 13 -6.24 10.95 -4.94
C GLU A 13 -6.51 11.65 -3.60
N LYS A 14 -7.27 11.00 -2.70
CA LYS A 14 -7.57 11.53 -1.36
C LYS A 14 -6.33 11.69 -0.47
N GLU A 15 -5.38 10.76 -0.52
CA GLU A 15 -4.15 10.84 0.28
C GLU A 15 -3.05 11.67 -0.42
N ARG A 16 -3.07 11.75 -1.75
CA ARG A 16 -2.23 12.64 -2.56
C ARG A 16 -2.64 14.11 -2.37
N GLU A 17 -3.93 14.43 -2.31
CA GLU A 17 -4.43 15.78 -1.99
C GLU A 17 -3.95 16.26 -0.61
N LYS A 18 -3.72 15.35 0.33
CA LYS A 18 -3.13 15.67 1.64
C LYS A 18 -1.61 15.83 1.60
N GLY A 19 -0.97 15.60 0.46
CA GLY A 19 0.48 15.63 0.29
C GLY A 19 1.24 14.51 1.01
N LYS A 20 0.56 13.43 1.43
CA LYS A 20 1.12 12.42 2.34
C LYS A 20 1.74 11.21 1.66
N LEU A 21 1.34 10.88 0.44
CA LEU A 21 1.75 9.63 -0.23
C LEU A 21 2.53 9.89 -1.52
N THR A 22 3.73 9.30 -1.61
CA THR A 22 4.47 9.23 -2.88
C THR A 22 3.80 8.27 -3.87
N MET A 23 4.10 8.42 -5.17
CA MET A 23 3.59 7.52 -6.21
C MET A 23 3.90 6.04 -5.92
N ARG A 24 5.06 5.74 -5.31
CA ARG A 24 5.46 4.37 -4.98
C ARG A 24 4.66 3.81 -3.82
N GLU A 25 4.46 4.59 -2.76
CA GLU A 25 3.66 4.19 -1.61
C GLU A 25 2.18 4.03 -1.99
N ALA A 26 1.68 4.84 -2.93
CA ALA A 26 0.36 4.68 -3.50
C ALA A 26 0.19 3.33 -4.20
N ILE A 27 1.16 2.91 -5.02
CA ILE A 27 1.14 1.60 -5.66
C ILE A 27 1.10 0.48 -4.61
N ILE A 28 1.89 0.59 -3.55
CA ILE A 28 1.86 -0.37 -2.44
C ILE A 28 0.50 -0.36 -1.74
N ALA A 29 -0.07 0.81 -1.44
CA ALA A 29 -1.39 0.93 -0.83
C ALA A 29 -2.46 0.24 -1.68
N ILE A 30 -2.43 0.44 -3.00
CA ILE A 30 -3.34 -0.20 -3.94
C ILE A 30 -3.22 -1.73 -3.86
N LEU A 31 -2.00 -2.26 -3.86
CA LEU A 31 -1.75 -3.71 -3.82
C LEU A 31 -2.20 -4.33 -2.49
N VAL A 32 -1.92 -3.65 -1.38
CA VAL A 32 -2.28 -4.06 -0.02
C VAL A 32 -3.79 -3.90 0.26
N ALA A 33 -4.48 -3.01 -0.47
CA ALA A 33 -5.93 -2.88 -0.40
C ALA A 33 -6.69 -4.00 -1.15
N LYS A 34 -6.04 -4.69 -2.10
CA LYS A 34 -6.67 -5.83 -2.81
C LYS A 34 -6.81 -7.08 -1.94
N GLY A 35 -6.10 -7.15 -0.81
CA GLY A 35 -6.07 -8.28 0.11
C GLY A 35 -4.78 -8.30 0.93
N SER A 36 -4.66 -9.23 1.88
CA SER A 36 -3.44 -9.38 2.68
C SER A 36 -2.25 -9.72 1.79
N ALA A 37 -1.32 -8.78 1.63
CA ALA A 37 -0.14 -8.93 0.78
C ALA A 37 1.09 -9.28 1.62
N THR A 38 1.91 -10.21 1.14
CA THR A 38 3.22 -10.48 1.74
C THR A 38 4.27 -9.52 1.16
N LEU A 39 5.37 -9.34 1.88
CA LEU A 39 6.50 -8.54 1.39
C LEU A 39 7.02 -9.06 0.05
N ASP A 40 7.18 -10.38 -0.08
CA ASP A 40 7.70 -10.99 -1.31
C ASP A 40 6.74 -10.79 -2.50
N TYR A 41 5.42 -10.89 -2.27
CA TYR A 41 4.42 -10.55 -3.29
C TYR A 41 4.53 -9.09 -3.76
N LEU A 42 4.72 -8.16 -2.82
CA LEU A 42 4.86 -6.74 -3.16
C LEU A 42 6.15 -6.48 -3.95
N VAL A 43 7.25 -7.13 -3.57
CA VAL A 43 8.53 -7.05 -4.30
C VAL A 43 8.38 -7.61 -5.72
N GLU A 44 7.80 -8.79 -5.86
CA GLU A 44 7.56 -9.43 -7.17
C GLU A 44 6.67 -8.56 -8.06
N ARG A 45 5.60 -8.00 -7.50
CA ARG A 45 4.61 -7.25 -8.28
C ARG A 45 5.07 -5.84 -8.66
N THR A 46 5.92 -5.21 -7.86
CA THR A 46 6.40 -3.85 -8.09
C THR A 46 7.78 -3.79 -8.74
N GLY A 47 8.58 -4.85 -8.63
CA GLY A 47 9.99 -4.84 -9.02
C GLY A 47 10.86 -3.96 -8.13
N TYR A 48 10.35 -3.47 -7.00
CA TYR A 48 11.09 -2.60 -6.10
C TYR A 48 12.05 -3.39 -5.20
N ASN A 49 13.11 -2.72 -4.77
CA ASN A 49 14.04 -3.31 -3.82
C ASN A 49 13.31 -3.69 -2.51
N LYS A 50 13.59 -4.89 -1.97
CA LYS A 50 12.95 -5.42 -0.76
C LYS A 50 13.06 -4.48 0.45
N ASN A 51 14.22 -3.86 0.67
CA ASN A 51 14.41 -2.93 1.78
C ASN A 51 13.61 -1.64 1.59
N LEU A 52 13.51 -1.16 0.35
CA LEU A 52 12.69 0.01 0.03
C LEU A 52 11.20 -0.27 0.34
N VAL A 53 10.69 -1.43 -0.08
CA VAL A 53 9.32 -1.87 0.19
C VAL A 53 9.07 -1.98 1.70
N LEU A 54 10.01 -2.56 2.45
CA LEU A 54 9.94 -2.63 3.91
C LEU A 54 9.86 -1.26 4.59
N VAL A 55 10.68 -0.30 4.15
CA VAL A 55 10.67 1.07 4.69
C VAL A 55 9.33 1.76 4.40
N MET A 56 8.83 1.64 3.17
CA MET A 56 7.52 2.18 2.79
C MET A 56 6.40 1.60 3.65
N LEU A 57 6.34 0.27 3.78
CA LEU A 57 5.34 -0.40 4.61
C LEU A 57 5.43 0.06 6.07
N SER A 58 6.64 0.21 6.61
CA SER A 58 6.84 0.67 8.00
C SER A 58 6.38 2.11 8.20
N ASN A 59 6.61 3.00 7.24
CA ASN A 59 6.14 4.39 7.31
C ASN A 59 4.61 4.46 7.18
N MET A 60 4.04 3.75 6.21
CA MET A 60 2.59 3.68 5.99
C MET A 60 1.84 3.05 7.17
N GLU A 61 2.45 2.09 7.88
CA GLU A 61 1.92 1.52 9.12
C GLU A 61 1.89 2.57 10.24
N LYS A 62 2.98 3.32 10.45
CA LYS A 62 3.06 4.41 11.44
C LYS A 62 2.03 5.50 11.17
N GLU A 63 1.76 5.79 9.91
CA GLU A 63 0.75 6.77 9.49
C GLU A 63 -0.68 6.22 9.57
N GLY A 64 -0.85 4.93 9.86
CA GLY A 64 -2.15 4.28 10.00
C GLY A 64 -2.87 4.01 8.67
N ILE A 65 -2.15 4.08 7.55
CA ILE A 65 -2.68 3.84 6.19
C ILE A 65 -2.90 2.35 5.96
N ILE A 66 -1.98 1.51 6.47
CA ILE A 66 -2.07 0.05 6.40
C ILE A 66 -2.00 -0.55 7.79
N SER A 67 -2.51 -1.77 7.94
CA SER A 67 -2.30 -2.60 9.11
C SER A 67 -1.33 -3.73 8.80
N ARG A 68 -0.52 -4.10 9.80
CA ARG A 68 0.37 -5.26 9.73
C ARG A 68 -0.17 -6.37 10.60
N GLY A 69 -0.31 -7.55 10.02
CA GLY A 69 -0.56 -8.82 10.71
C GLY A 69 0.70 -9.68 10.74
N TRP A 70 0.56 -10.95 11.12
CA TRP A 70 1.65 -11.91 11.04
C TRP A 70 2.08 -12.11 9.58
N ILE A 71 3.25 -11.56 9.21
CA ILE A 71 3.89 -11.66 7.88
C ILE A 71 3.13 -10.94 6.74
N GLN A 72 1.90 -10.52 6.99
CA GLN A 72 1.00 -9.94 6.00
C GLN A 72 0.69 -8.48 6.29
N TYR A 73 0.43 -7.71 5.23
CA TYR A 73 0.01 -6.32 5.28
C TYR A 73 -1.37 -6.20 4.62
N ALA A 74 -2.28 -5.47 5.24
CA ALA A 74 -3.63 -5.24 4.71
C ALA A 74 -3.96 -3.75 4.70
N GLY A 75 -4.74 -3.31 3.71
CA GLY A 75 -5.24 -1.95 3.69
C GLY A 75 -6.14 -1.74 4.89
N LYS A 76 -5.92 -0.68 5.69
CA LYS A 76 -6.83 -0.40 6.79
C LYS A 76 -8.13 0.14 6.19
N LYS A 77 -9.24 -0.53 6.48
CA LYS A 77 -10.58 -0.07 6.09
C LYS A 77 -10.88 1.17 6.93
N ILE A 78 -10.79 2.35 6.32
CA ILE A 78 -11.27 3.61 6.91
C ILE A 78 -12.79 3.65 6.73
#